data_AF-A0A960L5X1-F1
#
_entry.id   AF-A0A960L5X1-F1
#
_cell.length_a   1.000
_cell.length_b   1.000
_cell.length_c   1.000
_cell.angle_alpha   90.00
_cell.angle_beta   90.00
_cell.angle_gamma   90.00
#
_symmetry.space_group_name_H-M   'P 1'
#
loop_
_entity.id
_entity.type
_entity.pdbx_description
1 polymer ?
#
loop_
_entity_poly.entity_id
_entity_poly.type
_entity_poly.pdbx_seq_one_letter_code
_entity_poly.pdbx_strand_id
1 'polypeptide(L)'
;WNNHHHLLHTVRKVTGGILWANLHLLFWLSLFPFVSGWMGENHLAKMPTALYGLVLLMAALAYFLLQSRIIASQGEGSLLAKALGNDLKGKISPLFYIVGIGASFYAPWIAASFYILTALIWLIPDRRIERTLRETGG
;
A
#
# COMPACT_ATOMS: atom_id res chain seq x y z
N TRP A 1 7.80 -2.81 -1.54
CA TRP A 1 9.20 -2.34 -1.44
C TRP A 1 9.54 -1.34 -2.54
N ASN A 2 9.46 -1.67 -3.83
CA ASN A 2 9.74 -0.72 -4.94
C ASN A 2 9.02 0.64 -4.79
N ASN A 3 7.70 0.64 -4.62
CA ASN A 3 6.92 1.89 -4.49
C ASN A 3 7.27 2.68 -3.22
N HIS A 4 7.73 2.01 -2.17
CA HIS A 4 8.21 2.67 -0.95
C HIS A 4 9.60 3.28 -1.15
N HIS A 5 10.49 2.57 -1.87
CA HIS A 5 11.82 3.07 -2.20
C HIS A 5 11.76 4.31 -3.10
N HIS A 6 10.95 4.28 -4.17
CA HIS A 6 10.70 5.45 -5.00
C HIS A 6 10.12 6.62 -4.20
N LEU A 7 9.18 6.35 -3.28
CA LEU A 7 8.60 7.35 -2.40
C LEU A 7 9.67 8.03 -1.53
N LEU A 8 10.53 7.27 -0.85
CA LEU A 8 11.57 7.82 0.01
C LEU A 8 12.64 8.61 -0.77
N HIS A 9 12.95 8.23 -2.00
CA HIS A 9 13.85 9.00 -2.87
C HIS A 9 13.32 10.40 -3.22
N THR A 10 12.01 10.63 -3.12
CA THR A 10 11.42 11.97 -3.32
C THR A 10 11.50 12.86 -2.08
N VAL A 11 11.93 12.33 -0.92
CA VAL A 11 11.96 13.06 0.35
C VAL A 11 13.24 13.88 0.47
N ARG A 12 13.14 15.22 0.46
CA ARG A 12 14.29 16.11 0.68
C ARG A 12 14.59 16.38 2.16
N LYS A 13 13.57 16.34 3.02
CA LYS A 13 13.70 16.58 4.47
C LYS A 13 12.84 15.58 5.24
N VAL A 14 13.43 14.92 6.23
CA VAL A 14 12.72 14.01 7.13
C VAL A 14 12.22 14.79 8.34
N THR A 15 10.93 14.69 8.63
CA THR A 15 10.29 15.27 9.82
C THR A 15 9.84 14.16 10.76
N GLY A 16 9.61 14.48 12.04
CA GLY A 16 9.10 13.51 13.01
C GLY A 16 7.77 12.86 12.57
N GLY A 17 6.89 13.63 11.91
CA GLY A 17 5.64 13.11 11.35
C GLY A 17 5.83 12.08 10.24
N ILE A 18 6.84 12.26 9.37
CA ILE A 18 7.20 11.28 8.33
C ILE A 18 7.75 10.01 8.97
N LEU A 19 8.60 10.14 10.01
CA LEU A 19 9.17 9.00 10.71
C LEU A 19 8.09 8.15 11.40
N TRP A 20 7.15 8.77 12.09
CA TRP A 20 6.02 8.07 12.73
C TRP A 20 5.12 7.37 11.71
N ALA A 21 4.80 8.03 10.59
CA ALA A 21 4.02 7.41 9.52
C ALA A 21 4.76 6.21 8.90
N ASN A 22 6.08 6.31 8.74
CA ASN A 22 6.91 5.21 8.26
C ASN A 22 6.94 4.04 9.25
N LEU A 23 7.10 4.30 10.55
CA LEU A 23 7.03 3.25 11.58
C LEU A 23 5.66 2.55 11.60
N HIS A 24 4.57 3.31 11.43
CA HIS A 24 3.23 2.75 11.34
C HIS A 24 3.09 1.81 10.12
N LEU A 25 3.64 2.19 8.97
CA LEU A 25 3.68 1.32 7.79
C LEU A 25 4.52 0.06 8.05
N LEU A 26 5.71 0.20 8.61
CA LEU A 26 6.60 -0.92 8.92
C LEU A 26 5.96 -1.91 9.90
N PHE A 27 5.21 -1.41 10.89
CA PHE A 27 4.44 -2.24 11.80
C PHE A 27 3.49 -3.18 11.05
N TRP A 28 2.65 -2.65 10.17
CA TRP A 28 1.72 -3.48 9.39
C TRP A 28 2.44 -4.44 8.46
N LEU A 29 3.52 -3.99 7.80
CA LEU A 29 4.35 -4.86 6.94
C LEU A 29 4.98 -6.02 7.72
N SER A 30 5.36 -5.80 8.98
CA SER A 30 5.95 -6.85 9.82
C SER A 30 4.97 -7.97 10.17
N LEU A 31 3.65 -7.71 10.11
CA LEU A 31 2.62 -8.70 10.39
C LEU A 31 2.33 -9.64 9.19
N PHE A 32 2.77 -9.28 7.98
CA PHE A 32 2.48 -10.06 6.77
C PHE A 32 2.92 -11.53 6.87
N PRO A 33 4.15 -11.88 7.31
CA PRO A 33 4.58 -13.26 7.41
C PRO A 33 3.68 -14.07 8.35
N PHE A 34 3.29 -13.48 9.47
CA PHE A 34 2.40 -14.11 10.46
C PHE A 34 1.02 -14.39 9.87
N VAL A 35 0.35 -13.38 9.30
CA VAL A 35 -1.01 -13.57 8.75
C VAL A 35 -1.01 -14.43 7.49
N SER A 36 0.05 -14.39 6.68
CA SER A 36 0.20 -15.23 5.48
C SER A 36 0.38 -16.70 5.87
N GLY A 37 1.27 -16.98 6.83
CA GLY A 37 1.50 -18.33 7.35
C GLY A 37 0.23 -18.89 7.98
N TRP A 38 -0.42 -18.11 8.85
CA TRP A 38 -1.66 -18.52 9.51
C TRP A 38 -2.78 -18.83 8.51
N MET A 39 -2.94 -18.01 7.47
CA MET A 39 -3.90 -18.24 6.39
C MET A 39 -3.59 -19.51 5.58
N GLY A 40 -2.31 -19.78 5.31
CA GLY A 40 -1.85 -20.96 4.58
C GLY A 40 -2.06 -22.26 5.35
N GLU A 41 -1.71 -22.28 6.63
CA GLU A 41 -1.87 -23.45 7.52
C GLU A 41 -3.35 -23.80 7.77
N ASN A 42 -4.24 -22.81 7.75
CA ASN A 42 -5.67 -22.98 8.04
C ASN A 42 -6.52 -23.12 6.76
N HIS A 43 -5.92 -23.45 5.61
CA HIS A 43 -6.62 -23.69 4.34
C HIS A 43 -7.64 -22.59 3.96
N LEU A 44 -7.26 -21.30 4.11
CA LEU A 44 -8.15 -20.15 3.88
C LEU A 44 -9.38 -20.16 4.78
N ALA A 45 -9.24 -20.51 6.07
CA ALA A 45 -10.31 -20.31 7.03
C ALA A 45 -10.73 -18.83 7.11
N LYS A 46 -12.02 -18.60 7.40
CA LYS A 46 -12.65 -17.27 7.38
C LYS A 46 -11.89 -16.21 8.16
N MET A 47 -11.52 -16.53 9.41
CA MET A 47 -10.85 -15.59 10.32
C MET A 47 -9.42 -15.23 9.87
N PRO A 48 -8.53 -16.20 9.55
CA PRO A 48 -7.24 -15.90 8.96
C PRO A 48 -7.31 -15.07 7.66
N THR A 49 -8.26 -15.38 6.76
CA THR A 49 -8.44 -14.63 5.51
C THR A 49 -8.95 -13.20 5.74
N ALA A 50 -9.84 -13.00 6.72
CA ALA A 50 -10.27 -11.66 7.13
C ALA A 50 -9.12 -10.85 7.73
N LEU A 51 -8.32 -11.46 8.61
CA LEU A 51 -7.18 -10.80 9.25
C LEU A 51 -6.10 -10.45 8.22
N TYR A 52 -5.84 -11.33 7.26
CA TYR A 52 -4.94 -11.05 6.14
C TYR A 52 -5.39 -9.82 5.34
N GLY A 53 -6.67 -9.74 5.00
CA GLY A 53 -7.26 -8.56 4.34
C GLY A 53 -7.17 -7.29 5.18
N LEU A 54 -7.38 -7.40 6.49
CA LEU A 54 -7.26 -6.27 7.42
C LEU A 54 -5.84 -5.72 7.44
N VAL A 55 -4.83 -6.59 7.52
CA VAL A 55 -3.42 -6.17 7.48
C VAL A 55 -3.07 -5.50 6.15
N LEU A 56 -3.56 -6.02 5.03
CA LEU A 56 -3.43 -5.39 3.71
C LEU A 56 -4.05 -4.00 3.66
N LEU A 57 -5.29 -3.86 4.17
CA LEU A 57 -6.00 -2.59 4.23
C LEU A 57 -5.24 -1.57 5.08
N MET A 58 -4.82 -1.97 6.27
CA MET A 58 -4.09 -1.08 7.18
C MET A 58 -2.72 -0.70 6.64
N ALA A 59 -2.02 -1.60 5.96
CA ALA A 59 -0.77 -1.26 5.26
C ALA A 59 -1.00 -0.23 4.14
N ALA A 60 -2.10 -0.34 3.39
CA ALA A 60 -2.47 0.64 2.37
C ALA A 60 -2.81 2.01 2.97
N LEU A 61 -3.57 2.04 4.07
CA LEU A 61 -3.88 3.28 4.79
C LEU A 61 -2.61 3.92 5.40
N ALA A 62 -1.72 3.12 5.95
CA ALA A 62 -0.44 3.59 6.47
C ALA A 62 0.45 4.19 5.36
N TYR A 63 0.46 3.56 4.17
CA TYR A 63 1.16 4.08 3.00
C TYR A 63 0.57 5.42 2.54
N PHE A 64 -0.75 5.54 2.47
CA PHE A 64 -1.45 6.79 2.16
C PHE A 64 -1.13 7.90 3.18
N LEU A 65 -1.09 7.56 4.46
CA LEU A 65 -0.72 8.51 5.51
C LEU A 65 0.73 8.98 5.34
N LEU A 66 1.67 8.07 5.05
CA LEU A 66 3.07 8.41 4.79
C LEU A 66 3.21 9.35 3.59
N GLN A 67 2.54 9.05 2.47
CA GLN A 67 2.51 9.93 1.30
C GLN A 67 1.97 11.32 1.66
N SER A 68 0.85 11.38 2.38
CA SER A 68 0.21 12.63 2.80
C SER A 68 1.14 13.48 3.68
N ARG A 69 1.87 12.85 4.62
CA ARG A 69 2.85 13.55 5.48
C ARG A 69 4.04 14.06 4.70
N ILE A 70 4.50 13.32 3.70
CA ILE A 70 5.60 13.75 2.83
C ILE A 70 5.16 14.95 1.97
N ILE A 71 3.98 14.89 1.35
CA ILE A 71 3.44 16.00 0.54
C ILE A 71 3.26 17.24 1.42
N ALA A 72 2.65 17.10 2.60
CA ALA A 72 2.46 18.21 3.54
C ALA A 72 3.79 18.85 3.98
N SER A 73 4.87 18.05 4.09
CA SER A 73 6.18 18.56 4.48
C SER A 73 6.96 19.22 3.33
N GLN A 74 6.66 18.88 2.07
CA GLN A 74 7.42 19.34 0.89
C GLN A 74 6.63 20.32 0.00
N GLY A 75 5.35 20.51 0.26
CA GLY A 75 4.45 21.38 -0.49
C GLY A 75 3.75 20.71 -1.67
N GLU A 76 2.64 21.29 -2.12
CA GLU A 76 1.80 20.77 -3.23
C GLU A 76 2.52 20.78 -4.59
N GLY A 77 3.55 21.60 -4.76
CA GLY A 77 4.41 21.60 -5.94
C GLY A 77 5.47 20.49 -5.97
N SER A 78 5.53 19.65 -4.94
CA SER A 78 6.56 18.62 -4.80
C SER A 78 6.50 17.56 -5.91
N LEU A 79 7.66 16.98 -6.23
CA LEU A 79 7.81 15.88 -7.19
C LEU A 79 6.84 14.73 -6.88
N LEU A 80 6.64 14.43 -5.60
CA LEU A 80 5.72 13.41 -5.14
C LEU A 80 4.25 13.75 -5.42
N ALA A 81 3.81 14.98 -5.13
CA ALA A 81 2.44 15.42 -5.40
C ALA A 81 2.12 15.37 -6.91
N LYS A 82 3.07 15.78 -7.75
CA LYS A 82 2.96 15.67 -9.21
C LYS A 82 2.90 14.22 -9.69
N ALA A 83 3.76 13.37 -9.14
CA ALA A 83 3.81 11.95 -9.49
C ALA A 83 2.56 11.18 -9.05
N LEU A 84 1.93 11.58 -7.93
CA LEU A 84 0.72 10.95 -7.38
C LEU A 84 -0.60 11.45 -7.96
N GLY A 85 -0.59 12.48 -8.82
CA GLY A 85 -1.79 13.23 -9.22
C GLY A 85 -3.08 12.40 -9.40
N ASN A 86 -3.03 11.31 -10.18
CA ASN A 86 -4.14 10.35 -10.27
C ASN A 86 -3.71 8.95 -9.80
N ASP A 87 -3.40 8.82 -8.50
CA ASP A 87 -3.12 7.55 -7.82
C ASP A 87 -4.38 6.67 -7.72
N LEU A 88 -4.81 6.17 -8.88
CA LEU A 88 -5.91 5.23 -9.02
C LEU A 88 -5.62 3.92 -8.26
N LYS A 89 -4.36 3.47 -8.24
CA LYS A 89 -3.99 2.22 -7.55
C LYS A 89 -4.16 2.35 -6.04
N GLY A 90 -3.68 3.45 -5.46
CA GLY A 90 -3.84 3.75 -4.04
C GLY A 90 -5.31 3.90 -3.61
N LYS A 91 -6.18 4.38 -4.49
CA LYS A 91 -7.63 4.53 -4.21
C LYS A 91 -8.43 3.24 -4.40
N ILE A 92 -8.10 2.45 -5.42
CA ILE A 92 -8.82 1.21 -5.76
C ILE A 92 -8.47 0.10 -4.78
N SER A 93 -7.21 0.00 -4.34
CA SER A 93 -6.76 -1.12 -3.50
C SER A 93 -7.50 -1.24 -2.16
N PRO A 94 -7.73 -0.17 -1.38
CA PRO A 94 -8.54 -0.23 -0.15
C PRO A 94 -9.95 -0.77 -0.39
N LEU A 95 -10.59 -0.42 -1.50
CA LEU A 95 -11.93 -0.92 -1.85
C LEU A 95 -11.89 -2.44 -2.08
N PHE A 96 -10.91 -2.92 -2.84
CA PHE A 96 -10.70 -4.35 -3.06
C PHE A 96 -10.44 -5.10 -1.75
N TYR A 97 -9.67 -4.51 -0.82
CA TYR A 97 -9.45 -5.11 0.49
C TYR A 97 -10.72 -5.14 1.34
N ILE A 98 -11.51 -4.08 1.39
CA ILE A 98 -12.78 -4.04 2.14
C ILE A 98 -13.76 -5.09 1.60
N VAL A 99 -13.91 -5.18 0.28
CA VAL A 99 -14.76 -6.19 -0.37
C VAL A 99 -14.24 -7.60 -0.09
N GLY A 100 -12.92 -7.82 -0.16
CA GLY A 100 -12.29 -9.09 0.18
C GLY A 100 -12.54 -9.50 1.64
N ILE A 101 -12.40 -8.57 2.60
CA ILE A 101 -12.69 -8.83 4.02
C ILE A 101 -14.14 -9.25 4.19
N GLY A 102 -15.10 -8.54 3.60
CA GLY A 102 -16.51 -8.92 3.64
C GLY A 102 -16.76 -10.30 3.01
N ALA A 103 -16.18 -10.56 1.84
CA ALA A 103 -16.30 -11.83 1.14
C ALA A 103 -15.69 -13.01 1.95
N SER A 104 -14.69 -12.76 2.78
CA SER A 104 -14.00 -13.82 3.56
C SER A 104 -14.91 -14.57 4.53
N PHE A 105 -16.01 -13.95 4.99
CA PHE A 105 -16.97 -14.59 5.89
C PHE A 105 -17.88 -15.60 5.20
N TYR A 106 -18.04 -15.48 3.88
CA TYR A 106 -18.93 -16.32 3.07
C TYR A 106 -18.14 -17.27 2.17
N ALA A 107 -17.15 -16.74 1.46
CA ALA A 107 -16.32 -17.46 0.50
C ALA A 107 -14.85 -16.96 0.57
N PRO A 108 -14.02 -17.53 1.46
CA PRO A 108 -12.62 -17.15 1.61
C PRO A 108 -11.79 -17.21 0.32
N TRP A 109 -12.10 -18.15 -0.59
CA TRP A 109 -11.47 -18.26 -1.90
C TRP A 109 -11.72 -17.04 -2.80
N ILE A 110 -12.90 -16.42 -2.71
CA ILE A 110 -13.22 -15.18 -3.43
C ILE A 110 -12.41 -14.03 -2.84
N ALA A 111 -12.32 -13.93 -1.51
CA ALA A 111 -11.47 -12.95 -0.84
C ALA A 111 -10.00 -13.07 -1.25
N ALA A 112 -9.46 -14.29 -1.25
CA ALA A 112 -8.09 -14.56 -1.71
C ALA A 112 -7.87 -14.11 -3.16
N SER A 113 -8.86 -14.31 -4.04
CA SER A 113 -8.79 -13.83 -5.43
C SER A 113 -8.69 -12.31 -5.52
N PHE A 114 -9.47 -11.56 -4.73
CA PHE A 114 -9.35 -10.10 -4.67
C PHE A 114 -7.98 -9.64 -4.17
N TYR A 115 -7.41 -10.32 -3.17
CA TYR A 115 -6.08 -10.00 -2.64
C TYR A 115 -4.98 -10.28 -3.67
N ILE A 116 -5.05 -11.42 -4.38
CA ILE A 116 -4.12 -11.77 -5.45
C ILE A 116 -4.21 -10.77 -6.61
N LEU A 117 -5.42 -10.41 -7.05
CA LEU A 117 -5.61 -9.40 -8.08
C LEU A 117 -4.98 -8.06 -7.69
N THR A 118 -5.13 -7.66 -6.44
CA THR A 118 -4.50 -6.44 -5.93
C THR A 118 -2.98 -6.55 -5.93
N ALA A 119 -2.43 -7.69 -5.49
CA ALA A 119 -0.98 -7.92 -5.57
C ALA A 119 -0.44 -7.84 -7.00
N LEU A 120 -1.17 -8.39 -7.99
CA LEU A 120 -0.82 -8.30 -9.40
C LEU A 120 -0.86 -6.86 -9.94
N ILE A 121 -1.85 -6.06 -9.53
CA ILE A 121 -1.94 -4.63 -9.89
C ILE A 121 -0.71 -3.87 -9.39
N TRP A 122 -0.21 -4.21 -8.20
CA TRP A 122 0.97 -3.60 -7.59
C TRP A 122 2.30 -4.15 -8.10
N LEU A 123 2.31 -5.34 -8.72
CA LEU A 123 3.52 -5.91 -9.33
C LEU A 123 4.00 -5.08 -10.52
N ILE A 124 3.09 -4.48 -11.29
CA ILE A 124 3.42 -3.60 -12.41
C ILE A 124 3.87 -2.24 -11.85
N PRO A 125 5.18 -1.89 -11.97
CA PRO A 125 5.70 -0.62 -11.45
C PRO A 125 4.97 0.55 -12.09
N ASP A 126 4.74 1.61 -11.33
CA ASP A 126 4.03 2.77 -11.85
C ASP A 126 4.92 3.54 -12.85
N ARG A 127 4.76 3.20 -14.15
CA ARG A 127 5.49 3.83 -15.26
C ARG A 127 5.31 5.35 -15.35
N ARG A 128 4.32 5.92 -14.63
CA ARG A 128 4.10 7.36 -14.53
C ARG A 128 5.21 8.05 -13.72
N ILE A 129 5.67 7.43 -12.62
CA ILE A 129 6.73 7.98 -11.76
C ILE A 129 8.06 8.05 -12.53
N GLU A 130 8.38 7.01 -13.30
CA GLU A 130 9.57 6.99 -14.16
C GLU A 130 9.54 8.07 -15.25
N ARG A 131 8.38 8.35 -15.85
CA ARG A 131 8.25 9.42 -16.85
C ARG A 131 8.49 10.81 -16.26
N THR A 132 7.88 11.13 -15.12
CA THR A 132 8.07 12.45 -14.47
C THR A 132 9.51 12.65 -13.99
N LEU A 133 10.17 11.60 -13.50
CA LEU A 133 11.58 11.66 -13.11
C LEU A 133 12.52 11.89 -14.30
N ARG A 134 12.22 11.32 -15.48
CA ARG A 134 13.00 11.57 -16.71
C ARG A 134 12.79 12.98 -17.26
N GLU A 135 11.59 13.54 -17.18
CA GLU A 135 11.30 14.88 -17.70
C GLU A 135 11.87 16.01 -16.84
N THR A 136 12.12 15.78 -15.54
CA THR A 136 12.69 16.81 -14.64
C THR A 136 14.22 16.72 -14.53
N GLY A 137 14.85 15.72 -15.18
CA GLY A 137 16.28 15.47 -15.18
C GLY A 137 16.99 15.76 -16.50
N GLY A 138 16.34 16.49 -17.42
CA GLY A 138 16.88 16.95 -18.70
C GLY A 138 16.95 18.47 -18.76
#